data_AF-D1PP35-F1
#
_entry.id   AF-D1PP35-F1
#
_cell.length_a   1.000
_cell.length_b   1.000
_cell.length_c   1.000
_cell.angle_alpha   90.00
_cell.angle_beta   90.00
_cell.angle_gamma   90.00
#
_symmetry.space_group_name_H-M   'P 1'
#
loop_
_entity.id
_entity.type
_entity.pdbx_description
1 polymer ?
#
loop_
_entity_poly.entity_id
_entity_poly.type
_entity_poly.pdbx_seq_one_letter_code
_entity_poly.pdbx_strand_id
1 'polypeptide(L)'
;MSVPTVWVLSVFWTGYGILGILGIQNIPEKYKYKSWTPDYIRMNGIGMVIFGVSWFILGFVLKAFPLPLLKGFGLTVLFSLPALGYALYVDRKSKAWRREADEEWRRKNAKK
;
A
#
# COMPACT_ATOMS: atom_id res chain seq x y z
N MET A 1 -10.07 0.04 -17.86
CA MET A 1 -10.28 -0.98 -16.81
C MET A 1 -11.78 -1.15 -16.62
N SER A 2 -12.30 -2.37 -16.54
CA SER A 2 -13.74 -2.57 -16.33
C SER A 2 -14.12 -2.28 -14.88
N VAL A 3 -15.36 -1.86 -14.62
CA VAL A 3 -15.87 -1.64 -13.24
C VAL A 3 -15.74 -2.90 -12.37
N PRO A 4 -16.10 -4.12 -12.84
CA PRO A 4 -15.87 -5.34 -12.07
C PRO A 4 -14.40 -5.55 -11.67
N THR A 5 -13.47 -5.25 -12.57
CA THR A 5 -12.03 -5.34 -12.28
C THR A 5 -11.62 -4.38 -11.16
N VAL A 6 -12.11 -3.14 -11.17
CA VAL A 6 -11.84 -2.15 -10.12
C VAL A 6 -12.32 -2.67 -8.76
N TRP A 7 -13.53 -3.24 -8.70
CA TRP A 7 -14.06 -3.79 -7.46
C TRP A 7 -13.29 -4.99 -6.94
N VAL A 8 -12.95 -5.96 -7.79
CA VAL A 8 -12.16 -7.13 -7.37
C VAL A 8 -10.81 -6.69 -6.81
N LEU A 9 -10.12 -5.79 -7.50
CA LEU A 9 -8.85 -5.24 -7.02
C LEU A 9 -9.01 -4.48 -5.70
N SER A 10 -10.05 -3.67 -5.57
CA SER A 10 -10.29 -2.90 -4.36
C SER A 10 -10.52 -3.81 -3.14
N VAL A 11 -11.34 -4.85 -3.27
CA VAL A 11 -11.60 -5.84 -2.20
C VAL A 11 -10.31 -6.59 -1.85
N PHE A 12 -9.53 -7.00 -2.86
CA PHE A 12 -8.25 -7.66 -2.64
C PHE A 12 -7.29 -6.77 -1.82
N TRP A 13 -7.08 -5.52 -2.23
CA TRP A 13 -6.18 -4.59 -1.55
C TRP A 13 -6.66 -4.22 -0.15
N THR A 14 -7.97 -4.04 0.03
CA THR A 14 -8.55 -3.80 1.36
C THR A 14 -8.34 -5.01 2.27
N GLY A 15 -8.64 -6.23 1.81
CA GLY A 15 -8.44 -7.45 2.57
C GLY A 15 -6.97 -7.67 2.94
N TYR A 16 -6.06 -7.52 1.96
CA TYR A 16 -4.63 -7.64 2.21
C TYR A 16 -4.11 -6.55 3.16
N GLY A 17 -4.63 -5.32 3.06
CA GLY A 17 -4.31 -4.24 3.99
C GLY A 17 -4.76 -4.52 5.42
N ILE A 18 -5.94 -5.12 5.60
CA ILE A 18 -6.44 -5.56 6.92
C ILE A 18 -5.50 -6.61 7.51
N LEU A 19 -5.06 -7.60 6.72
CA LEU A 19 -4.07 -8.58 7.17
C LEU A 19 -2.76 -7.89 7.61
N GLY A 20 -2.32 -6.87 6.88
CA GLY A 20 -1.18 -6.03 7.29
C GLY A 20 -1.40 -5.29 8.61
N ILE A 21 -2.60 -4.75 8.87
CA ILE A 21 -2.91 -4.14 10.17
C ILE A 21 -2.83 -5.17 11.31
N LEU A 22 -3.19 -6.43 11.03
CA LEU A 22 -3.08 -7.55 11.96
C LEU A 22 -1.65 -8.11 12.09
N GLY A 23 -0.67 -7.54 11.39
CA GLY A 23 0.73 -7.99 11.42
C GLY A 23 1.05 -9.11 10.42
N ILE A 24 0.09 -9.51 9.59
CA ILE A 24 0.22 -10.58 8.60
C ILE A 24 0.47 -9.95 7.24
N GLN A 25 1.74 -9.67 6.95
CA GLN A 25 2.12 -9.11 5.65
C GLN A 25 3.46 -9.66 5.19
N ASN A 26 3.57 -9.91 3.88
CA ASN A 26 4.86 -10.27 3.29
C ASN A 26 5.76 -9.02 3.23
N ILE A 27 6.88 -9.06 3.93
CA ILE A 27 7.89 -8.00 3.95
C ILE A 27 9.29 -8.57 3.64
N PRO A 28 10.21 -7.74 3.11
CA PRO A 28 11.60 -8.13 2.91
C PRO A 28 12.24 -8.72 4.17
N GLU A 29 13.07 -9.75 3.99
CA GLU A 29 13.71 -10.46 5.10
C GLU A 29 14.53 -9.54 6.00
N LYS A 30 15.23 -8.56 5.42
CA LYS A 30 15.97 -7.51 6.15
C LYS A 30 15.12 -6.68 7.12
N TYR A 31 13.81 -6.63 6.93
CA TYR A 31 12.88 -5.90 7.78
C TYR A 31 12.14 -6.80 8.78
N LYS A 32 12.43 -8.11 8.78
CA LYS A 32 11.83 -9.06 9.74
C LYS A 32 12.55 -8.98 11.09
N TYR A 33 11.81 -9.27 12.16
CA TYR A 33 12.32 -9.41 13.53
C TYR A 33 13.00 -8.15 14.11
N LYS A 34 12.61 -6.96 13.63
CA LYS A 34 13.00 -5.67 14.21
C LYS A 34 11.95 -5.23 15.21
N SER A 35 12.37 -4.44 16.20
CA SER A 35 11.45 -3.85 17.18
C SER A 35 10.36 -3.00 16.52
N TRP A 36 10.70 -2.34 15.40
CA TRP A 36 9.79 -1.53 14.60
C TRP A 36 9.02 -2.31 13.52
N THR A 37 9.31 -3.60 13.30
CA THR A 37 8.64 -4.41 12.26
C THR A 37 7.11 -4.39 12.37
N PRO A 38 6.50 -4.57 13.56
CA PRO A 38 5.04 -4.56 13.68
C PRO A 38 4.43 -3.22 13.26
N ASP A 39 5.05 -2.11 13.63
CA ASP A 39 4.59 -0.78 13.26
C ASP A 39 4.74 -0.53 11.77
N TYR A 40 5.85 -0.95 11.16
CA TYR A 40 6.07 -0.86 9.72
C TYR A 40 5.04 -1.66 8.92
N ILE A 41 4.74 -2.89 9.34
CA ILE A 41 3.72 -3.74 8.73
C ILE A 41 2.33 -3.08 8.87
N ARG A 42 1.97 -2.62 10.07
CA ARG A 42 0.69 -1.91 10.29
C ARG A 42 0.53 -0.69 9.41
N MET A 43 1.58 0.12 9.30
CA MET A 43 1.58 1.31 8.45
C MET A 43 1.40 0.94 6.98
N ASN A 44 2.10 -0.09 6.47
CA ASN A 44 1.86 -0.55 5.09
C ASN A 44 0.43 -1.08 4.89
N GLY A 45 -0.11 -1.82 5.87
CA GLY A 45 -1.48 -2.31 5.86
C GLY A 45 -2.51 -1.19 5.77
N ILE A 46 -2.36 -0.13 6.59
CA ILE A 46 -3.22 1.06 6.53
C ILE A 46 -3.17 1.69 5.13
N GLY A 47 -1.99 1.83 4.53
CA GLY A 47 -1.84 2.37 3.18
C GLY A 47 -2.60 1.56 2.12
N MET A 48 -2.55 0.23 2.22
CA MET A 48 -3.30 -0.67 1.34
C MET A 48 -4.81 -0.60 1.55
N VAL A 49 -5.28 -0.43 2.80
CA VAL A 49 -6.70 -0.20 3.10
C VAL A 49 -7.18 1.11 2.49
N ILE A 50 -6.42 2.21 2.66
CA ILE A 50 -6.77 3.52 2.07
C ILE A 50 -6.87 3.39 0.55
N PHE A 51 -5.92 2.71 -0.08
CA PHE A 51 -5.93 2.47 -1.52
C PHE A 51 -7.15 1.66 -1.98
N GLY A 52 -7.39 0.51 -1.34
CA GLY A 52 -8.51 -0.37 -1.64
C GLY A 52 -9.85 0.33 -1.46
N VAL A 53 -10.08 1.01 -0.33
CA VAL A 53 -11.33 1.75 -0.07
C VAL A 53 -11.54 2.86 -1.10
N SER A 54 -10.49 3.61 -1.43
CA SER A 54 -10.61 4.68 -2.43
C SER A 54 -10.99 4.12 -3.80
N TRP A 55 -10.42 2.99 -4.20
CA TRP A 55 -10.78 2.31 -5.46
C TRP A 55 -12.16 1.65 -5.41
N PHE A 56 -12.60 1.19 -4.24
CA PHE A 56 -13.96 0.66 -4.07
C PHE A 56 -15.00 1.76 -4.36
N ILE A 57 -14.77 2.97 -3.82
CA ILE A 57 -15.60 4.16 -4.10
C ILE A 57 -15.53 4.52 -5.59
N LEU A 58 -14.33 4.51 -6.19
CA LEU A 58 -14.15 4.76 -7.63
C LEU A 58 -15.03 3.83 -8.49
N GLY A 59 -15.14 2.54 -8.13
CA GLY A 59 -15.98 1.60 -8.86
C GLY A 59 -17.47 2.00 -8.89
N PHE A 60 -18.01 2.57 -7.80
CA PHE A 60 -19.37 3.13 -7.80
C PHE A 60 -19.48 4.36 -8.70
N VAL A 61 -18.48 5.26 -8.66
CA VAL A 61 -18.45 6.46 -9.51
C VAL A 61 -18.43 6.08 -11.00
N LEU A 62 -17.57 5.14 -11.40
CA LEU A 62 -17.47 4.67 -12.79
C LEU A 62 -18.72 3.90 -13.24
N LYS A 63 -19.44 3.25 -12.32
CA LYS A 63 -20.73 2.61 -12.61
C LYS A 63 -21.84 3.64 -12.83
N ALA A 64 -21.89 4.69 -12.02
CA ALA A 64 -22.89 5.74 -12.10
C ALA A 64 -22.66 6.67 -13.31
N PHE A 65 -21.40 6.90 -13.66
CA PHE A 65 -21.00 7.80 -14.74
C PHE A 65 -20.11 7.06 -15.74
N PRO A 66 -20.67 6.53 -16.84
CA PRO A 66 -19.87 5.92 -17.90
C PRO A 66 -19.03 7.01 -18.57
N LEU A 67 -17.71 6.94 -18.37
CA LEU A 67 -16.77 7.96 -18.83
C LEU A 67 -15.89 7.43 -19.98
N PRO A 68 -15.47 8.32 -20.90
CA PRO A 68 -14.40 8.01 -21.85
C PRO A 68 -13.12 7.58 -21.13
N LEU A 69 -12.34 6.72 -21.79
CA LEU A 69 -11.14 6.09 -21.21
C LEU A 69 -10.19 7.07 -20.50
N LEU A 70 -9.90 8.21 -21.13
CA LEU A 70 -8.99 9.22 -20.59
C LEU A 70 -9.50 9.84 -19.28
N LYS A 71 -10.80 10.15 -19.20
CA LYS A 71 -11.42 10.68 -17.98
C LYS A 71 -11.46 9.64 -16.86
N GLY A 72 -11.75 8.38 -17.21
CA GLY A 72 -11.68 7.25 -16.28
C GLY A 72 -10.26 7.04 -15.70
N PHE A 73 -9.23 7.19 -16.54
CA PHE A 73 -7.84 7.16 -16.08
C PHE A 73 -7.53 8.31 -15.12
N GLY A 74 -7.95 9.54 -15.46
CA GLY A 74 -7.79 10.71 -14.57
C GLY A 74 -8.42 10.52 -13.19
N LEU A 75 -9.63 9.95 -13.13
CA LEU A 75 -10.27 9.60 -11.85
C LEU A 75 -9.50 8.51 -11.10
N THR A 76 -8.95 7.52 -11.80
CA THR A 76 -8.14 6.47 -11.15
C THR A 76 -6.93 7.08 -10.44
N VAL A 77 -6.24 8.02 -11.07
CA VAL A 77 -5.14 8.76 -10.46
C VAL A 77 -5.62 9.59 -9.27
N LEU A 78 -6.71 10.35 -9.44
CA LEU A 78 -7.27 11.20 -8.40
C LEU A 78 -7.64 10.41 -7.13
N PHE A 79 -8.34 9.28 -7.29
CA PHE A 79 -8.73 8.40 -6.18
C PHE A 79 -7.54 7.65 -5.56
N SER A 80 -6.37 7.64 -6.21
CA SER A 80 -5.15 7.07 -5.63
C SER A 80 -4.37 8.08 -4.76
N LEU A 81 -4.70 9.38 -4.82
CA LEU A 81 -3.98 10.42 -4.09
C LEU A 81 -3.99 10.27 -2.57
N PRO A 82 -5.11 9.88 -1.90
CA PRO A 82 -5.09 9.68 -0.45
C PRO A 82 -4.08 8.60 -0.03
N ALA A 83 -4.03 7.49 -0.77
CA ALA A 83 -3.09 6.41 -0.53
C ALA A 83 -1.65 6.85 -0.82
N LEU A 84 -1.42 7.62 -1.88
CA LEU A 84 -0.11 8.17 -2.21
C LEU A 84 0.39 9.13 -1.13
N GLY A 85 -0.46 10.05 -0.67
CA GLY A 85 -0.13 10.99 0.41
C GLY A 85 0.24 10.26 1.69
N TYR A 86 -0.53 9.23 2.05
CA TYR A 86 -0.20 8.37 3.18
C TYR A 86 1.12 7.60 2.98
N ALA A 87 1.35 7.02 1.80
CA ALA A 87 2.59 6.33 1.49
C ALA A 87 3.82 7.24 1.64
N LEU A 88 3.74 8.51 1.19
CA LEU A 88 4.80 9.50 1.39
C LEU A 88 5.05 9.81 2.87
N TYR A 89 4.00 9.87 3.68
CA TYR A 89 4.12 10.03 5.13
C TYR A 89 4.83 8.82 5.77
N VAL A 90 4.41 7.59 5.43
CA VAL A 90 5.04 6.36 5.94
C VAL A 90 6.49 6.26 5.51
N ASP A 91 6.79 6.63 4.26
CA ASP A 91 8.14 6.62 3.72
C ASP A 91 9.09 7.51 4.52
N ARG A 92 8.64 8.73 4.85
CA ARG A 92 9.38 9.66 5.70
C ARG A 92 9.58 9.12 7.11
N LYS A 93 8.52 8.60 7.73
CA LYS A 93 8.55 8.10 9.12
C LYS A 93 9.42 6.85 9.26
N SER A 94 9.42 5.95 8.27
CA SER A 94 10.19 4.70 8.28
C SER A 94 11.60 4.81 7.68
N LYS A 95 12.03 6.01 7.27
CA LYS A 95 13.32 6.21 6.60
C LYS A 95 14.52 5.74 7.43
N ALA A 96 14.55 6.11 8.72
CA ALA A 96 15.64 5.73 9.62
C ALA A 96 15.72 4.21 9.82
N TRP A 97 14.57 3.57 10.07
CA TRP A 97 14.44 2.12 10.23
C TRP A 97 14.96 1.35 9.03
N ARG A 98 14.58 1.78 7.82
CA ARG A 98 15.02 1.12 6.58
C ARG A 98 16.52 1.30 6.36
N ARG A 99 17.08 2.47 6.69
CA ARG A 99 18.53 2.72 6.57
C ARG A 99 19.32 1.81 7.51
N GLU A 100 18.89 1.70 8.77
CA GLU A 100 19.49 0.80 9.76
C GLU A 100 19.47 -0.66 9.27
N ALA A 101 18.31 -1.16 8.83
CA ALA A 101 18.21 -2.52 8.30
C ALA A 101 19.06 -2.74 7.04
N ASP A 102 19.18 -1.75 6.16
CA ASP A 102 19.99 -1.85 4.94
C ASP A 102 21.49 -1.88 5.25
N GLU A 103 21.95 -1.16 6.28
CA GLU A 103 23.34 -1.19 6.74
C GLU A 103 23.69 -2.54 7.38
N GLU A 104 22.83 -3.04 8.27
CA GLU A 104 23.02 -4.34 8.91
C GLU A 104 23.00 -5.50 7.90
N TRP A 105 22.05 -5.46 6.96
CA TRP A 105 21.96 -6.47 5.90
C TRP A 105 23.22 -6.49 5.04
N ARG A 106 23.77 -5.32 4.67
CA ARG A 106 25.04 -5.22 3.94
C ARG A 106 26.20 -5.76 4.74
N ARG A 107 26.32 -5.40 6.03
CA ARG A 107 27.39 -5.92 6.91
C ARG A 107 27.35 -7.44 7.07
N LYS A 108 26.16 -8.03 7.19
CA LYS A 108 25.99 -9.49 7.32
C LYS A 108 26.40 -10.23 6.04
N ASN A 109 26.04 -9.68 4.87
CA ASN A 109 26.37 -10.31 3.59
C ASN A 109 27.81 -10.06 3.13
N ALA A 110 28.46 -8.98 3.57
CA ALA A 110 29.88 -8.74 3.30
C ALA A 110 30.82 -9.63 4.13
N LYS A 111 30.31 -10.31 5.17
CA LYS A 111 31.06 -11.25 6.03
C LYS A 111 30.86 -12.72 5.65
N LYS A 112 30.03 -13.00 4.65
CA LYS A 112 29.83 -14.33 4.07
C LYS A 112 30.71 -14.48 2.84
#